data_AF-A0A218UKP9-F1
#
_entry.id   AF-A0A218UKP9-F1
#
_cell.length_a   1.000
_cell.length_b   1.000
_cell.length_c   1.000
_cell.angle_alpha   90.00
_cell.angle_beta   90.00
_cell.angle_gamma   90.00
#
_symmetry.space_group_name_H-M   'P 1'
#
loop_
_entity.id
_entity.type
_entity.pdbx_description
1 polymer ?
#
loop_
_entity_poly.entity_id
_entity_poly.type
_entity_poly.pdbx_seq_one_letter_code
_entity_poly.pdbx_strand_id
1 'polypeptide(L)'
;MGQLRQELRKAKDDHKMAIGAITSLQRQMEIQESEIRRIRSEKELLQKQLREREVQLQAVSDKAGGTQVAVKLKCKMFSFQLCSLTEEQRQEEAVVMMEEKNHNLQQVVTEQESQLAEQNKLISELQGRISQLQAEAVTTRLHLLKQKQAQKEIQGQVEALQHTELQTRVALEIISSKFERFRNKIIQATFCVEGIQDPQAELTDDEVLEAMQKIINERTEFQQKLKNKGSKASLFSSDSSTATTARRRKSSRMEKL
;
A
#
# COMPACT_ATOMS: atom_id res chain seq x y z
N MET A 1 -0.73 -40.13 9.98
CA MET A 1 -1.31 -41.45 10.36
C MET A 1 -2.63 -41.35 11.14
N GLY A 2 -2.87 -40.34 11.99
CA GLY A 2 -4.13 -40.19 12.75
C GLY A 2 -5.34 -39.76 11.91
N GLN A 3 -5.16 -38.81 10.97
CA GLN A 3 -6.23 -38.28 10.12
C GLN A 3 -6.86 -39.34 9.21
N LEU A 4 -6.04 -40.12 8.50
CA LEU A 4 -6.51 -41.25 7.66
C LEU A 4 -7.32 -42.30 8.45
N ARG A 5 -6.97 -42.57 9.71
CA ARG A 5 -7.73 -43.50 10.56
C ARG A 5 -9.07 -42.93 11.00
N GLN A 6 -9.16 -41.63 11.21
CA GLN A 6 -10.40 -40.94 11.55
C GLN A 6 -11.34 -40.84 10.34
N GLU A 7 -10.81 -40.52 9.17
CA GLU A 7 -11.56 -40.53 7.90
C GLU A 7 -12.09 -41.91 7.56
N LEU A 8 -11.27 -42.96 7.72
CA LEU A 8 -11.72 -44.34 7.50
C LEU A 8 -12.83 -44.75 8.48
N ARG A 9 -12.78 -44.27 9.73
CA ARG A 9 -13.83 -44.52 10.72
C ARG A 9 -15.13 -43.81 10.32
N LYS A 10 -15.04 -42.53 9.94
CA LYS A 10 -16.17 -41.74 9.47
C LYS A 10 -16.84 -42.39 8.25
N ALA A 11 -16.05 -42.76 7.23
CA ALA A 11 -16.55 -43.44 6.04
C ALA A 11 -17.23 -44.79 6.37
N LYS A 12 -16.73 -45.53 7.37
CA LYS A 12 -17.33 -46.79 7.81
C LYS A 12 -18.66 -46.58 8.52
N ASP A 13 -18.78 -45.52 9.32
CA ASP A 13 -20.02 -45.18 10.03
C ASP A 13 -21.07 -44.64 9.06
N ASP A 14 -20.66 -43.79 8.10
CA ASP A 14 -21.51 -43.31 7.00
C ASP A 14 -22.02 -44.49 6.14
N HIS A 15 -21.16 -45.47 5.83
CA HIS A 15 -21.56 -46.67 5.11
C HIS A 15 -22.58 -47.51 5.87
N LYS A 16 -22.43 -47.66 7.20
CA LYS A 16 -23.43 -48.36 8.02
C LYS A 16 -24.77 -47.63 8.07
N MET A 17 -24.75 -46.30 8.17
CA MET A 17 -25.96 -45.48 8.12
C MET A 17 -26.65 -45.61 6.75
N ALA A 18 -25.88 -45.60 5.65
CA ALA A 18 -26.40 -45.82 4.31
C ALA A 18 -27.04 -47.20 4.16
N ILE A 19 -26.42 -48.28 4.68
CA ILE A 19 -27.04 -49.61 4.70
C ILE A 19 -28.35 -49.59 5.48
N GLY A 20 -28.39 -48.98 6.67
CA GLY A 20 -29.61 -48.86 7.46
C GLY A 20 -30.74 -48.12 6.73
N ALA A 21 -30.41 -47.04 6.02
CA ALA A 21 -31.35 -46.29 5.20
C ALA A 21 -31.87 -47.12 4.03
N ILE A 22 -30.99 -47.87 3.34
CA ILE A 22 -31.37 -48.76 2.23
C ILE A 22 -32.33 -49.85 2.72
N THR A 23 -32.03 -50.52 3.84
CA THR A 23 -32.90 -51.57 4.40
C THR A 23 -34.26 -51.01 4.81
N SER A 24 -34.30 -49.81 5.39
CA SER A 24 -35.56 -49.14 5.75
C SER A 24 -36.40 -48.81 4.51
N LEU A 25 -35.78 -48.27 3.46
CA LEU A 25 -36.45 -47.97 2.20
C LEU A 25 -36.95 -49.22 1.48
N GLN A 26 -36.15 -50.30 1.48
CA GLN A 26 -36.56 -51.59 0.91
C GLN A 26 -37.81 -52.15 1.60
N ARG A 27 -37.84 -52.13 2.93
CA ARG A 27 -39.03 -52.53 3.70
C ARG A 27 -40.25 -51.67 3.36
N GLN A 28 -40.08 -50.35 3.22
CA GLN A 28 -41.19 -49.46 2.86
C GLN A 28 -41.72 -49.76 1.45
N MET A 29 -40.83 -50.04 0.50
CA MET A 29 -41.18 -50.42 -0.85
C MET A 29 -41.97 -51.74 -0.87
N GLU A 30 -41.55 -52.76 -0.13
CA GLU A 30 -42.28 -54.04 -0.02
C GLU A 30 -43.71 -53.86 0.53
N ILE A 31 -43.89 -52.99 1.54
CA ILE A 31 -45.20 -52.65 2.09
C ILE A 31 -46.07 -52.01 1.00
N GLN A 32 -45.56 -51.00 0.30
CA GLN A 32 -46.29 -50.32 -0.77
C GLN A 32 -46.63 -51.27 -1.93
N GLU A 33 -45.72 -52.17 -2.31
CA GLU A 33 -45.99 -53.20 -3.32
C GLU A 33 -47.11 -54.16 -2.89
N SER A 34 -47.19 -54.50 -1.62
CA SER A 34 -48.27 -55.32 -1.08
C SER A 34 -49.62 -54.59 -1.13
N GLU A 35 -49.64 -53.30 -0.81
CA GLU A 35 -50.84 -52.47 -0.90
C GLU A 35 -51.32 -52.30 -2.34
N ILE A 36 -50.39 -52.06 -3.29
CA ILE A 36 -50.71 -52.00 -4.72
C ILE A 36 -51.31 -53.33 -5.20
N ARG A 37 -50.76 -54.47 -4.78
CA ARG A 37 -51.32 -55.79 -5.11
C ARG A 37 -52.74 -55.96 -4.57
N ARG A 38 -53.00 -55.55 -3.33
CA ARG A 38 -54.34 -55.58 -2.71
C ARG A 38 -55.34 -54.68 -3.45
N ILE A 39 -54.95 -53.45 -3.76
CA ILE A 39 -55.82 -52.50 -4.49
C ILE A 39 -56.11 -53.02 -5.91
N ARG A 40 -55.13 -53.66 -6.56
CA ARG A 40 -55.31 -54.25 -7.89
C ARG A 40 -56.33 -55.38 -7.88
N SER A 41 -56.27 -56.29 -6.91
CA SER A 41 -57.24 -57.38 -6.80
C SER A 41 -58.64 -56.89 -6.44
N GLU A 42 -58.74 -55.87 -5.58
CA GLU A 42 -60.00 -55.19 -5.26
C GLU A 42 -60.62 -54.53 -6.50
N LYS A 43 -59.80 -53.82 -7.30
CA LYS A 43 -60.23 -53.26 -8.59
C LYS A 43 -60.75 -54.35 -9.55
N GLU A 44 -60.04 -55.47 -9.68
CA GLU A 44 -60.47 -56.57 -10.55
C GLU A 44 -61.79 -57.19 -10.08
N LEU A 45 -61.99 -57.34 -8.78
CA LEU A 45 -63.24 -57.82 -8.19
C LEU A 45 -64.40 -56.85 -8.49
N LEU A 46 -64.21 -55.56 -8.21
CA LEU A 46 -65.20 -54.52 -8.48
C LEU A 46 -65.54 -54.44 -9.98
N GLN A 47 -64.55 -54.59 -10.86
CA GLN A 47 -64.78 -54.63 -12.32
C GLN A 47 -65.58 -55.87 -12.76
N LYS A 48 -65.42 -57.01 -12.11
CA LYS A 48 -66.25 -58.19 -12.37
C LYS A 48 -67.70 -57.95 -11.92
N GLN A 49 -67.88 -57.39 -10.72
CA GLN A 49 -69.20 -57.04 -10.21
C GLN A 49 -69.92 -56.00 -11.09
N LEU A 50 -69.19 -55.00 -11.59
CA LEU A 50 -69.75 -54.01 -12.50
C LEU A 50 -70.26 -54.66 -13.79
N ARG A 51 -69.44 -55.52 -14.41
CA ARG A 51 -69.82 -56.27 -15.62
C ARG A 51 -71.04 -57.17 -15.40
N GLU A 52 -71.11 -57.86 -14.27
CA GLU A 52 -72.27 -58.69 -13.91
C GLU A 52 -73.54 -57.83 -13.74
N ARG A 53 -73.43 -56.67 -13.09
CA ARG A 53 -74.56 -55.74 -12.92
C ARG A 53 -74.99 -55.11 -14.24
N GLU A 54 -74.07 -54.79 -15.14
CA GLU A 54 -74.37 -54.33 -16.49
C GLU A 54 -75.16 -55.39 -17.27
N VAL A 55 -74.74 -56.66 -17.22
CA VAL A 55 -75.47 -57.77 -17.87
C VAL A 55 -76.88 -57.94 -17.27
N GLN A 56 -77.02 -57.85 -15.94
CA GLN A 56 -78.32 -57.92 -15.27
C GLN A 56 -79.23 -56.74 -15.66
N LEU A 57 -78.69 -55.52 -15.71
CA LEU A 57 -79.42 -54.32 -16.11
C LEU A 57 -79.80 -54.35 -17.60
N GLN A 58 -78.94 -54.91 -18.45
CA GLN A 58 -79.22 -55.12 -19.86
C GLN A 58 -80.37 -56.12 -20.04
N ALA A 59 -80.36 -57.24 -19.32
CA ALA A 59 -81.43 -58.23 -19.35
C ALA A 59 -82.78 -57.69 -18.83
N VAL A 60 -82.75 -56.82 -17.81
CA VAL A 60 -83.96 -56.11 -17.32
C VAL A 60 -84.42 -55.04 -18.32
N SER A 61 -83.49 -54.34 -18.97
CA SER A 61 -83.78 -53.36 -20.03
C SER A 61 -84.39 -53.98 -21.28
N ASP A 62 -83.88 -55.13 -21.72
CA ASP A 62 -84.40 -55.84 -22.89
C ASP A 62 -85.83 -56.37 -22.65
N LYS A 63 -86.19 -56.56 -21.37
CA LYS A 63 -87.56 -56.91 -20.93
C LYS A 63 -88.52 -55.71 -20.89
N ALA A 64 -88.01 -54.49 -20.88
CA ALA A 64 -88.76 -53.23 -20.79
C ALA A 64 -88.54 -52.36 -22.04
N GLY A 65 -88.93 -52.87 -23.21
CA GLY A 65 -88.63 -52.33 -24.55
C GLY A 65 -89.23 -50.96 -24.93
N GLY A 66 -89.46 -50.03 -23.98
CA GLY A 66 -90.01 -48.68 -24.25
C GLY A 66 -89.24 -47.50 -23.65
N THR A 67 -88.39 -47.70 -22.64
CA THR A 67 -87.66 -46.63 -21.91
C THR A 67 -86.18 -46.50 -22.32
N GLN A 68 -85.70 -47.35 -23.23
CA GLN A 68 -84.27 -47.53 -23.56
C GLN A 68 -83.61 -46.30 -24.22
N VAL A 69 -84.35 -45.55 -25.06
CA VAL A 69 -83.79 -44.38 -25.78
C VAL A 69 -83.53 -43.21 -24.82
N ALA A 70 -84.48 -42.93 -23.91
CA ALA A 70 -84.37 -41.84 -22.95
C ALA A 70 -83.26 -42.09 -21.91
N VAL A 71 -83.13 -43.33 -21.43
CA VAL A 71 -82.06 -43.73 -20.51
C VAL A 71 -80.69 -43.62 -21.19
N LYS A 72 -80.55 -44.10 -22.44
CA LYS A 72 -79.29 -44.03 -23.20
C LYS A 72 -78.87 -42.59 -23.52
N LEU A 73 -79.83 -41.72 -23.84
CA LEU A 73 -79.56 -40.29 -24.08
C LEU A 73 -79.14 -39.58 -22.80
N LYS A 74 -79.80 -39.84 -21.67
CA LYS A 74 -79.41 -39.31 -20.35
C LYS A 74 -78.03 -39.80 -19.91
N CYS A 75 -77.70 -41.07 -20.11
CA CYS A 75 -76.37 -41.61 -19.81
C CYS A 75 -75.27 -40.96 -20.66
N LYS A 76 -75.51 -40.73 -21.97
CA LYS A 76 -74.55 -40.00 -22.82
C LYS A 76 -74.35 -38.56 -22.36
N MET A 77 -75.44 -37.86 -22.05
CA MET A 77 -75.38 -36.48 -21.55
C MET A 77 -74.61 -36.40 -20.24
N PHE A 78 -74.89 -37.31 -19.29
CA PHE A 78 -74.19 -37.36 -18.01
C PHE A 78 -72.70 -37.72 -18.18
N SER A 79 -72.37 -38.66 -19.08
CA SER A 79 -70.97 -38.99 -19.40
C SER A 79 -70.22 -37.80 -20.01
N PHE A 80 -70.85 -37.07 -20.92
CA PHE A 80 -70.25 -35.86 -21.52
C PHE A 80 -70.00 -34.79 -20.46
N GLN A 81 -70.97 -34.58 -19.57
CA GLN A 81 -70.87 -33.60 -18.50
C GLN A 81 -69.78 -33.95 -17.48
N LEU A 82 -69.64 -35.23 -17.12
CA LEU A 82 -68.53 -35.72 -16.28
C LEU A 82 -67.17 -35.53 -16.95
N CYS A 83 -67.06 -35.81 -18.25
CA CYS A 83 -65.83 -35.59 -19.00
C CYS A 83 -65.44 -34.10 -19.04
N SER A 84 -66.40 -33.18 -19.26
CA SER A 84 -66.16 -31.73 -19.24
C SER A 84 -65.68 -31.25 -17.87
N LEU A 85 -66.38 -31.63 -16.80
CA LEU A 85 -66.02 -31.25 -15.42
C LEU A 85 -64.62 -31.77 -15.03
N THR A 86 -64.28 -32.99 -15.46
CA THR A 86 -62.94 -33.56 -15.20
C THR A 86 -61.85 -32.83 -15.99
N GLU A 87 -62.16 -32.36 -17.21
CA GLU A 87 -61.24 -31.57 -18.03
C GLU A 87 -61.01 -30.18 -17.43
N GLU A 88 -62.09 -29.51 -17.01
CA GLU A 88 -62.06 -28.21 -16.33
C GLU A 88 -61.21 -28.28 -15.06
N GLN A 89 -61.41 -29.32 -14.22
CA GLN A 89 -60.59 -29.52 -13.03
C GLN A 89 -59.10 -29.73 -13.37
N ARG A 90 -58.78 -30.50 -14.43
CA ARG A 90 -57.38 -30.67 -14.86
C ARG A 90 -56.75 -29.37 -15.36
N GLN A 91 -57.53 -28.52 -16.02
CA GLN A 91 -57.06 -27.20 -16.45
C GLN A 91 -56.81 -26.29 -15.26
N GLU A 92 -57.69 -26.29 -14.27
CA GLU A 92 -57.53 -25.54 -13.01
C GLU A 92 -56.27 -25.97 -12.25
N GLU A 93 -56.05 -27.27 -12.08
CA GLU A 93 -54.82 -27.81 -11.46
C GLU A 93 -53.56 -27.38 -12.23
N ALA A 94 -53.60 -27.38 -13.57
CA ALA A 94 -52.49 -26.92 -14.39
C ALA A 94 -52.21 -25.41 -14.24
N VAL A 95 -53.26 -24.59 -14.07
CA VAL A 95 -53.15 -23.15 -13.81
C VAL A 95 -52.52 -22.92 -12.43
N VAL A 96 -53.00 -23.59 -11.38
CA VAL A 96 -52.42 -23.47 -10.03
C VAL A 96 -50.93 -23.83 -10.03
N MET A 97 -50.56 -24.94 -10.66
CA MET A 97 -49.15 -25.35 -10.81
C MET A 97 -48.31 -24.33 -11.59
N MET A 98 -48.91 -23.61 -12.55
CA MET A 98 -48.23 -22.56 -13.31
C MET A 98 -48.06 -21.29 -12.46
N GLU A 99 -49.08 -20.91 -11.70
CA GLU A 99 -49.04 -19.76 -10.79
C GLU A 99 -47.98 -19.95 -9.70
N GLU A 100 -47.91 -21.14 -9.10
CA GLU A 100 -46.87 -21.48 -8.11
C GLU A 100 -45.46 -21.36 -8.71
N LYS A 101 -45.25 -21.90 -9.92
CA LYS A 101 -43.95 -21.78 -10.62
C LYS A 101 -43.62 -20.33 -10.94
N ASN A 102 -44.60 -19.54 -11.38
CA ASN A 102 -44.40 -18.13 -11.69
C ASN A 102 -44.02 -17.35 -10.43
N HIS A 103 -44.68 -17.61 -9.30
CA HIS A 103 -44.34 -17.02 -8.02
C HIS A 103 -42.90 -17.36 -7.59
N ASN A 104 -42.52 -18.64 -7.68
CA ASN A 104 -41.16 -19.08 -7.37
C ASN A 104 -40.12 -18.42 -8.28
N LEU A 105 -40.40 -18.31 -9.58
CA LEU A 105 -39.52 -17.62 -10.52
C LEU A 105 -39.37 -16.14 -10.20
N GLN A 106 -40.47 -15.46 -9.88
CA GLN A 106 -40.43 -14.05 -9.45
C GLN A 106 -39.57 -13.88 -8.19
N GLN A 107 -39.72 -14.77 -7.20
CA GLN A 107 -38.90 -14.73 -6.00
C GLN A 107 -37.40 -14.85 -6.33
N VAL A 108 -37.02 -15.84 -7.17
CA VAL A 108 -35.62 -16.01 -7.58
C VAL A 108 -35.11 -14.80 -8.35
N VAL A 109 -35.90 -14.22 -9.24
CA VAL A 109 -35.53 -13.00 -9.98
C VAL A 109 -35.26 -11.85 -9.01
N THR A 110 -36.14 -11.62 -8.03
CA THR A 110 -35.94 -10.54 -7.05
C THR A 110 -34.69 -10.74 -6.18
N GLU A 111 -34.38 -11.99 -5.82
CA GLU A 111 -33.17 -12.30 -5.06
C GLU A 111 -31.90 -12.08 -5.89
N GLN A 112 -31.91 -12.51 -7.15
CA GLN A 112 -30.80 -12.27 -8.08
C GLN A 112 -30.60 -10.78 -8.37
N GLU A 113 -31.67 -10.01 -8.55
CA GLU A 113 -31.60 -8.56 -8.72
C GLU A 113 -30.99 -7.87 -7.48
N SER A 114 -31.38 -8.29 -6.28
CA SER A 114 -30.78 -7.80 -5.03
C SER A 114 -29.29 -8.12 -4.96
N GLN A 115 -28.88 -9.36 -5.26
CA GLN A 115 -27.47 -9.76 -5.26
C GLN A 115 -26.66 -8.99 -6.31
N LEU A 116 -27.22 -8.77 -7.51
CA LEU A 116 -26.58 -7.95 -8.55
C LEU A 116 -26.41 -6.49 -8.09
N ALA A 117 -27.40 -5.92 -7.39
CA ALA A 117 -27.30 -4.57 -6.85
C ALA A 117 -26.17 -4.47 -5.81
N GLU A 118 -26.04 -5.45 -4.92
CA GLU A 118 -24.95 -5.52 -3.94
C GLU A 118 -23.57 -5.63 -4.60
N GLN A 119 -23.45 -6.50 -5.61
CA GLN A 119 -22.20 -6.64 -6.38
C GLN A 119 -21.83 -5.35 -7.11
N ASN A 120 -22.79 -4.67 -7.74
CA ASN A 120 -22.56 -3.40 -8.41
C ASN A 120 -22.11 -2.30 -7.44
N LYS A 121 -22.66 -2.29 -6.21
CA LYS A 121 -22.20 -1.40 -5.15
C LYS A 121 -20.74 -1.69 -4.78
N LEU A 122 -20.39 -2.95 -4.56
CA LEU A 122 -19.01 -3.35 -4.26
C LEU A 122 -18.04 -2.97 -5.40
N ILE A 123 -18.44 -3.20 -6.65
CA ILE A 123 -17.66 -2.80 -7.84
C ILE A 123 -17.42 -1.28 -7.82
N SER A 124 -18.45 -0.49 -7.55
CA SER A 124 -18.35 0.97 -7.48
C SER A 124 -17.40 1.43 -6.36
N GLU A 125 -17.49 0.81 -5.18
CA GLU A 125 -16.59 1.08 -4.05
C GLU A 125 -15.13 0.74 -4.39
N LEU A 126 -14.89 -0.43 -5.01
CA LEU A 126 -13.55 -0.85 -5.42
C LEU A 126 -12.98 0.06 -6.50
N GLN A 127 -13.78 0.46 -7.50
CA GLN A 127 -13.37 1.44 -8.51
C GLN A 127 -13.03 2.80 -7.89
N GLY A 128 -13.79 3.23 -6.88
CA GLY A 128 -13.49 4.43 -6.10
C GLY A 128 -12.14 4.33 -5.39
N ARG A 129 -11.87 3.21 -4.70
CA ARG A 129 -10.59 2.97 -4.03
C ARG A 129 -9.41 2.90 -5.01
N ILE A 130 -9.58 2.24 -6.16
CA ILE A 130 -8.56 2.18 -7.21
C ILE A 130 -8.23 3.59 -7.69
N SER A 131 -9.24 4.42 -7.94
CA SER A 131 -9.05 5.81 -8.39
C SER A 131 -8.31 6.65 -7.35
N GLN A 132 -8.64 6.50 -6.06
CA GLN A 132 -7.94 7.16 -4.95
C GLN A 132 -6.47 6.74 -4.87
N LEU A 133 -6.21 5.42 -4.87
CA LEU A 133 -4.84 4.89 -4.80
C LEU A 133 -3.99 5.32 -6.01
N GLN A 134 -4.58 5.38 -7.20
CA GLN A 134 -3.88 5.88 -8.39
C GLN A 134 -3.52 7.36 -8.24
N ALA A 135 -4.42 8.20 -7.73
CA ALA A 135 -4.13 9.60 -7.47
C ALA A 135 -3.00 9.76 -6.43
N GLU A 136 -3.05 9.02 -5.32
CA GLU A 136 -2.01 9.00 -4.29
C GLU A 136 -0.65 8.53 -4.82
N ALA A 137 -0.63 7.52 -5.69
CA ALA A 137 0.60 7.05 -6.30
C ALA A 137 1.26 8.12 -7.18
N VAL A 138 0.45 8.87 -7.96
CA VAL A 138 0.93 9.97 -8.80
C VAL A 138 1.48 11.12 -7.96
N THR A 139 0.75 11.54 -6.91
CA THR A 139 1.21 12.62 -6.02
C THR A 139 2.49 12.24 -5.30
N THR A 140 2.58 11.01 -4.78
CA THR A 140 3.78 10.49 -4.11
C THR A 140 4.98 10.47 -5.06
N ARG A 141 4.79 10.03 -6.30
CA ARG A 141 5.85 10.04 -7.32
C ARG A 141 6.34 11.45 -7.63
N LEU A 142 5.44 12.42 -7.71
CA LEU A 142 5.79 13.83 -7.94
C LEU A 142 6.57 14.41 -6.76
N HIS A 143 6.17 14.11 -5.52
CA HIS A 143 6.91 14.51 -4.33
C HIS A 143 8.32 13.92 -4.29
N LEU A 144 8.47 12.63 -4.61
CA LEU A 144 9.76 11.97 -4.67
C LEU A 144 10.71 12.62 -5.69
N LEU A 145 10.20 13.00 -6.87
CA LEU A 145 10.99 13.69 -7.88
C LEU A 145 11.46 15.07 -7.39
N LYS A 146 10.58 15.85 -6.75
CA LYS A 146 10.94 17.14 -6.15
C LYS A 146 12.01 16.98 -5.07
N GLN A 147 11.85 15.99 -4.18
CA GLN A 147 12.82 15.72 -3.12
C GLN A 147 14.18 15.32 -3.70
N LYS A 148 14.20 14.46 -4.74
CA LYS A 148 15.44 14.04 -5.40
C LYS A 148 16.16 15.22 -6.06
N GLN A 149 15.41 16.17 -6.63
CA GLN A 149 15.98 17.37 -7.21
C GLN A 149 16.60 18.27 -6.13
N ALA A 150 15.86 18.54 -5.04
CA ALA A 150 16.37 19.32 -3.91
C ALA A 150 17.63 18.66 -3.28
N GLN A 151 17.65 17.33 -3.18
CA GLN A 151 18.81 16.60 -2.68
C GLN A 151 20.05 16.81 -3.57
N LYS A 152 19.90 16.81 -4.90
CA LYS A 152 21.01 17.09 -5.83
C LYS A 152 21.52 18.52 -5.68
N GLU A 153 20.62 19.48 -5.50
CA GLU A 153 20.98 20.88 -5.30
C GLU A 153 21.78 21.07 -4.00
N ILE A 154 21.30 20.48 -2.90
CA ILE A 154 22.01 20.49 -1.61
C ILE A 154 23.38 19.81 -1.74
N GLN A 155 23.45 18.67 -2.43
CA GLN A 155 24.73 17.97 -2.65
C GLN A 155 25.74 18.84 -3.41
N GLY A 156 25.30 19.54 -4.46
CA GLY A 156 26.15 20.47 -5.19
C GLY A 156 26.62 21.66 -4.33
N GLN A 157 25.75 22.17 -3.45
CA GLN A 157 26.12 23.23 -2.50
C GLN A 157 27.16 22.74 -1.47
N VAL A 158 27.01 21.52 -0.96
CA VAL A 158 27.97 20.91 -0.03
C VAL A 158 29.34 20.75 -0.70
N GLU A 159 29.38 20.24 -1.92
CA GLU A 159 30.64 20.08 -2.67
C GLU A 159 31.33 21.42 -2.94
N ALA A 160 30.56 22.45 -3.32
CA ALA A 160 31.10 23.80 -3.49
C ALA A 160 31.66 24.36 -2.18
N LEU A 161 30.93 24.22 -1.07
CA LEU A 161 31.39 24.67 0.25
C LEU A 161 32.67 23.94 0.68
N GLN A 162 32.74 22.62 0.52
CA GLN A 162 33.95 21.84 0.82
C GLN A 162 35.17 22.33 0.02
N HIS A 163 34.96 22.64 -1.27
CA HIS A 163 36.04 23.16 -2.11
C HIS A 163 36.54 24.52 -1.62
N THR A 164 35.63 25.43 -1.24
CA THR A 164 35.99 26.75 -0.70
C THR A 164 36.64 26.66 0.68
N GLU A 165 36.19 25.73 1.52
CA GLU A 165 36.77 25.47 2.83
C GLU A 165 38.22 25.00 2.69
N LEU A 166 38.49 24.04 1.80
CA LEU A 166 39.83 23.52 1.56
C LEU A 166 40.77 24.62 1.05
N GLN A 167 40.32 25.44 0.08
CA GLN A 167 41.11 26.57 -0.42
C GLN A 167 41.45 27.56 0.70
N THR A 168 40.49 27.87 1.56
CA THR A 168 40.68 28.76 2.70
C THR A 168 41.68 28.15 3.70
N ARG A 169 41.58 26.85 3.99
CA ARG A 169 42.51 26.14 4.88
C ARG A 169 43.95 26.19 4.38
N VAL A 170 44.16 25.95 3.08
CA VAL A 170 45.50 26.05 2.46
C VAL A 170 46.02 27.49 2.54
N ALA A 171 45.18 28.50 2.27
CA ALA A 171 45.58 29.89 2.39
C ALA A 171 45.99 30.26 3.83
N LEU A 172 45.24 29.78 4.82
CA LEU A 172 45.55 29.96 6.24
C LEU A 172 46.89 29.32 6.60
N GLU A 173 47.17 28.11 6.14
CA GLU A 173 48.44 27.42 6.40
C GLU A 173 49.65 28.17 5.81
N ILE A 174 49.51 28.70 4.59
CA ILE A 174 50.55 29.54 3.96
C ILE A 174 50.79 30.82 4.76
N ILE A 175 49.72 31.47 5.22
CA ILE A 175 49.82 32.71 6.00
C ILE A 175 50.45 32.42 7.37
N SER A 176 49.98 31.38 8.07
CA SER A 176 50.54 30.92 9.34
C SER A 176 52.04 30.63 9.23
N SER A 177 52.46 29.88 8.20
CA SER A 177 53.88 29.60 7.94
C SER A 177 54.71 30.86 7.71
N LYS A 178 54.14 31.89 7.04
CA LYS A 178 54.83 33.18 6.86
C LYS A 178 54.94 33.95 8.18
N PHE A 179 53.88 33.99 8.98
CA PHE A 179 53.91 34.60 10.30
C PHE A 179 54.95 33.94 11.20
N GLU A 180 55.05 32.62 11.19
CA GLU A 180 56.03 31.91 11.99
C GLU A 180 57.47 32.22 11.57
N ARG A 181 57.72 32.39 10.27
CA ARG A 181 59.03 32.88 9.78
C ARG A 181 59.33 34.31 10.24
N PHE A 182 58.33 35.20 10.25
CA PHE A 182 58.53 36.57 10.76
C PHE A 182 58.77 36.58 12.26
N ARG A 183 57.98 35.80 13.01
CA ARG A 183 58.15 35.60 14.44
C ARG A 183 59.56 35.13 14.78
N ASN A 184 60.06 34.11 14.09
CA ASN A 184 61.42 33.61 14.27
C ASN A 184 62.50 34.67 13.97
N LYS A 185 62.31 35.50 12.93
CA LYS A 185 63.24 36.61 12.64
C LYS A 185 63.25 37.67 13.73
N ILE A 186 62.08 37.99 14.29
CA ILE A 186 61.96 38.92 15.41
C ILE A 186 62.67 38.34 16.63
N ILE A 187 62.39 37.08 16.99
CA ILE A 187 63.04 36.41 18.12
C ILE A 187 64.56 36.41 17.96
N GLN A 188 65.08 36.05 16.79
CA GLN A 188 66.52 36.11 16.51
C GLN A 188 67.09 37.53 16.65
N ALA A 189 66.41 38.53 16.08
CA ALA A 189 66.86 39.92 16.19
C ALA A 189 66.81 40.47 17.61
N THR A 190 65.91 39.96 18.46
CA THR A 190 65.77 40.36 19.85
C THR A 190 66.79 39.66 20.73
N PHE A 191 66.94 38.35 20.64
CA PHE A 191 67.74 37.57 21.60
C PHE A 191 69.18 37.29 21.16
N CYS A 192 69.54 37.51 19.89
CA CYS A 192 70.95 37.43 19.45
C CYS A 192 71.75 38.74 19.68
N VAL A 193 71.19 39.72 20.39
CA VAL A 193 71.89 40.96 20.76
C VAL A 193 72.76 40.72 22.01
N GLU A 194 74.03 41.13 21.96
CA GLU A 194 74.95 41.02 23.09
C GLU A 194 74.37 41.65 24.37
N GLY A 195 74.34 40.88 25.47
CA GLY A 195 73.86 41.32 26.79
C GLY A 195 72.44 40.87 27.16
N ILE A 196 71.73 40.19 26.26
CA ILE A 196 70.38 39.65 26.53
C ILE A 196 70.49 38.15 26.82
N GLN A 197 69.75 37.68 27.82
CA GLN A 197 69.75 36.27 28.19
C GLN A 197 68.95 35.44 27.19
N ASP A 198 69.51 34.30 26.79
CA ASP A 198 68.81 33.33 25.94
C ASP A 198 67.59 32.75 26.66
N PRO A 199 66.44 32.65 25.97
CA PRO A 199 65.23 32.13 26.58
C PRO A 199 65.36 30.63 26.90
N GLN A 200 64.91 30.24 28.10
CA GLN A 200 65.08 28.90 28.65
C GLN A 200 63.85 27.97 28.45
N ALA A 201 62.76 28.50 27.88
CA ALA A 201 61.47 27.81 27.71
C ALA A 201 60.72 28.27 26.45
N GLU A 202 59.53 27.70 26.21
CA GLU A 202 58.64 28.08 25.11
C GLU A 202 58.23 29.56 25.24
N LEU A 203 58.78 30.38 24.34
CA LEU A 203 58.73 31.83 24.40
C LEU A 203 57.36 32.35 23.97
N THR A 204 56.71 33.17 24.79
CA THR A 204 55.42 33.81 24.46
C THR A 204 55.63 35.13 23.70
N ASP A 205 54.63 35.56 22.93
CA ASP A 205 54.74 36.80 22.14
C ASP A 205 54.89 38.04 23.04
N ASP A 206 54.27 38.04 24.22
CA ASP A 206 54.39 39.12 25.20
C ASP A 206 55.81 39.25 25.75
N GLU A 207 56.49 38.12 26.03
CA GLU A 207 57.88 38.10 26.49
C GLU A 207 58.85 38.63 25.43
N VAL A 208 58.62 38.31 24.15
CA VAL A 208 59.41 38.86 23.03
C VAL A 208 59.26 40.38 22.98
N LEU A 209 58.03 40.88 23.10
CA LEU A 209 57.74 42.32 23.07
C LEU A 209 58.36 43.06 24.25
N GLU A 210 58.32 42.48 25.46
CA GLU A 210 58.96 43.06 26.65
C GLU A 210 60.48 43.15 26.47
N ALA A 211 61.12 42.09 25.96
CA ALA A 211 62.55 42.08 25.65
C ALA A 211 62.91 43.13 24.59
N MET A 212 62.12 43.25 23.51
CA MET A 212 62.31 44.30 22.50
C MET A 212 62.21 45.70 23.10
N GLN A 213 61.23 45.94 23.96
CA GLN A 213 61.03 47.24 24.62
C GLN A 213 62.22 47.58 25.52
N LYS A 214 62.76 46.60 26.23
CA LYS A 214 63.99 46.76 27.03
C LYS A 214 65.18 47.19 26.17
N ILE A 215 65.42 46.54 25.03
CA ILE A 215 66.50 46.93 24.09
C ILE A 215 66.32 48.37 23.62
N ILE A 216 65.10 48.75 23.25
CA ILE A 216 64.80 50.10 22.78
C ILE A 216 65.10 51.12 23.88
N ASN A 217 64.60 50.86 25.10
CA ASN A 217 64.82 51.74 26.24
C ASN A 217 66.33 51.91 26.53
N GLU A 218 67.08 50.82 26.62
CA GLU A 218 68.54 50.85 26.86
C GLU A 218 69.28 51.63 25.77
N ARG A 219 68.95 51.43 24.48
CA ARG A 219 69.54 52.20 23.37
C ARG A 219 69.19 53.68 23.45
N THR A 220 67.95 54.03 23.78
CA THR A 220 67.53 55.43 23.92
C THR A 220 68.24 56.12 25.08
N GLU A 221 68.37 55.46 26.23
CA GLU A 221 69.13 55.96 27.37
C GLU A 221 70.62 56.14 27.05
N PHE A 222 71.23 55.17 26.34
CA PHE A 222 72.61 55.27 25.90
C PHE A 222 72.82 56.44 24.94
N GLN A 223 71.91 56.63 23.98
CA GLN A 223 71.96 57.77 23.07
C GLN A 223 71.81 59.10 23.82
N GLN A 224 70.95 59.16 24.84
CA GLN A 224 70.80 60.34 25.69
C GLN A 224 72.06 60.61 26.52
N LYS A 225 72.71 59.56 27.06
CA LYS A 225 74.03 59.66 27.71
C LYS A 225 75.10 60.19 26.76
N LEU A 226 75.12 59.76 25.50
CA LEU A 226 76.02 60.30 24.48
C LEU A 226 75.74 61.77 24.18
N LYS A 227 74.46 62.17 24.05
CA LYS A 227 74.08 63.58 23.88
C LYS A 227 74.51 64.45 25.07
N ASN A 228 74.35 63.94 26.29
CA ASN A 228 74.74 64.64 27.52
C ASN A 228 76.27 64.70 27.72
N LYS A 229 77.03 63.72 27.20
CA LYS A 229 78.51 63.73 27.18
C LYS A 229 79.11 64.44 25.96
N GLY A 230 78.29 64.74 24.94
CA GLY A 230 78.67 65.23 23.62
C GLY A 230 78.83 66.75 23.47
N SER A 231 78.92 67.53 24.56
CA SER A 231 79.21 68.97 24.47
C SER A 231 80.66 69.32 24.09
N LYS A 232 81.47 68.34 23.62
CA LYS A 232 82.81 68.58 23.05
C LYS A 232 83.15 67.57 21.94
N ALA A 233 82.43 67.62 20.81
CA ALA A 233 82.94 67.13 19.53
C ALA A 233 82.12 67.74 18.38
N SER A 234 82.54 68.94 17.96
CA SER A 234 82.17 69.48 16.65
C SER A 234 82.80 68.59 15.58
N LEU A 235 82.00 67.80 14.89
CA LEU A 235 82.36 67.24 13.59
C LEU A 235 81.42 67.81 12.54
N PHE A 236 82.09 68.43 11.57
CA PHE A 236 81.57 69.24 10.49
C PHE A 236 80.41 68.61 9.74
N SER A 237 79.46 69.49 9.43
CA SER A 237 78.44 69.31 8.42
C SER A 237 79.06 68.95 7.07
N SER A 238 78.46 67.98 6.38
CA SER A 238 78.48 67.89 4.93
C SER A 238 77.19 67.25 4.46
N ASP A 239 76.28 68.12 4.04
CA ASP A 239 75.16 67.79 3.19
C ASP A 239 75.64 67.02 1.96
N SER A 240 75.00 65.89 1.67
CA SER A 240 74.70 65.54 0.28
C SER A 240 73.36 64.84 0.21
N SER A 241 72.40 65.61 -0.28
CA SER A 241 71.09 65.16 -0.69
C SER A 241 71.22 64.27 -1.92
N THR A 242 70.70 63.05 -1.87
CA THR A 242 70.15 62.40 -3.07
C THR A 242 68.89 61.64 -2.69
N ALA A 243 67.75 62.28 -2.92
CA ALA A 243 66.46 61.64 -2.98
C ALA A 243 66.36 60.83 -4.28
N THR A 244 66.26 59.51 -4.18
CA THR A 244 65.95 58.63 -5.31
C THR A 244 64.49 58.19 -5.25
N THR A 245 63.75 58.72 -6.21
CA THR A 245 62.36 58.48 -6.62
C THR A 245 61.82 57.06 -6.38
N ALA A 246 60.76 56.96 -5.56
CA ALA A 246 59.87 55.81 -5.52
C ALA A 246 58.97 55.77 -6.77
N ARG A 247 59.19 54.78 -7.62
CA ARG A 247 58.42 54.54 -8.85
C ARG A 247 57.07 53.89 -8.50
N ARG A 248 56.03 54.73 -8.44
CA ARG A 248 54.62 54.34 -8.33
C ARG A 248 54.19 53.55 -9.58
N ARG A 249 54.03 52.22 -9.47
CA ARG A 249 53.32 51.41 -10.47
C ARG A 249 51.87 51.23 -10.04
N LYS A 250 50.96 51.93 -10.73
CA LYS A 250 49.55 51.55 -10.83
C LYS A 250 49.47 50.40 -11.84
N SER A 251 48.74 49.33 -11.53
CA SER A 251 48.25 48.38 -12.52
C SER A 251 46.76 48.11 -12.27
N SER A 252 45.99 48.38 -13.32
CA SER A 252 44.58 48.05 -13.57
C SER A 252 44.30 46.54 -13.43
N ARG A 253 43.19 46.11 -12.84
CA ARG A 253 41.84 45.90 -13.44
C ARG A 253 41.84 45.07 -14.74
N MET A 254 41.38 43.81 -14.64
CA MET A 254 40.47 43.07 -15.55
C MET A 254 39.89 41.88 -14.73
N GLU A 255 38.57 41.79 -14.49
CA GLU A 255 37.54 41.14 -15.34
C GLU A 255 37.82 39.64 -15.53
N LYS A 256 37.08 38.78 -14.79
CA LYS A 256 35.87 38.08 -15.26
C LYS A 256 36.13 37.18 -16.46
N LEU A 257 36.18 35.88 -16.20
CA LEU A 257 35.51 34.80 -16.93
C LEU A 257 35.29 33.65 -15.94
#